data_AF-A0A920W1M2-F1
#
_entry.id   AF-A0A920W1M2-F1
#
_cell.length_a   1.000
_cell.length_b   1.000
_cell.length_c   1.000
_cell.angle_alpha   90.00
_cell.angle_beta   90.00
_cell.angle_gamma   90.00
#
_symmetry.space_group_name_H-M   'P 1'
#
loop_
_entity.id
_entity.type
_entity.pdbx_description
1 polymer ?
#
loop_
_entity_poly.entity_id
_entity_poly.type
_entity_poly.pdbx_seq_one_letter_code
_entity_poly.pdbx_strand_id
1 'polypeptide(L)'
;MRVEETDTQDTFKVSGRGELHLTILIETMRREGYEFCISRPEVLIKEINGKPHEPEEFVIVDIEETYLAMLWRSWEKEKPLCKTWPKKKEIAGLSLSYPRVDYLGSGFEFLTLTKGTGVLNRIFHKFIPHCGEIAQRINGVLIALENGSTTGFSLFNLQERGTFFGDQEKKYIQG
;
A
#
# COMPACT_ATOMS: atom_id res chain seq x y z
N MET A 1 3.43 -19.71 -3.04
CA MET A 1 3.19 -19.15 -1.70
C MET A 1 4.03 -19.96 -0.72
N ARG A 2 4.52 -19.36 0.36
CA ARG A 2 5.18 -20.09 1.46
C ARG A 2 4.52 -19.66 2.76
N VAL A 3 4.36 -20.61 3.67
CA VAL A 3 3.82 -20.39 5.02
C VAL A 3 4.83 -20.99 5.98
N GLU A 4 5.25 -20.21 6.96
CA GLU A 4 6.23 -20.57 7.97
C GLU A 4 5.59 -20.37 9.35
N GLU A 5 5.75 -21.35 10.23
CA GLU A 5 5.41 -21.21 11.64
C GLU A 5 6.36 -20.22 12.30
N THR A 6 5.87 -19.48 13.29
CA THR A 6 6.70 -18.59 14.10
C THR A 6 6.90 -19.18 15.50
N ASP A 7 7.62 -18.45 16.36
CA ASP A 7 7.83 -18.86 17.76
C ASP A 7 6.53 -18.87 18.59
N THR A 8 5.46 -18.23 18.10
CA THR A 8 4.11 -18.28 18.69
C THR A 8 3.20 -19.19 17.88
N GLN A 9 2.34 -19.94 18.59
CA GLN A 9 1.40 -20.88 17.97
C GLN A 9 0.29 -20.19 17.17
N ASP A 10 0.01 -18.92 17.46
CA ASP A 10 -1.09 -18.16 16.88
C ASP A 10 -0.63 -17.22 15.75
N THR A 11 0.61 -17.37 15.26
CA THR A 11 1.15 -16.48 14.22
C THR A 11 1.88 -17.25 13.15
N PHE A 12 1.53 -16.91 11.90
CA PHE A 12 2.11 -17.50 10.70
C PHE A 12 2.74 -16.42 9.84
N LYS A 13 3.95 -16.69 9.35
CA LYS A 13 4.60 -15.85 8.36
C LYS A 13 4.21 -16.32 6.96
N VAL A 14 3.41 -15.52 6.26
CA VAL A 14 2.93 -15.84 4.91
C VAL A 14 3.69 -15.01 3.87
N SER A 15 4.41 -15.70 3.00
CA SER A 15 5.19 -15.10 1.92
C SER A 15 4.52 -15.31 0.56
N GLY A 16 4.20 -14.20 -0.10
CA GLY A 16 3.55 -14.13 -1.41
C GLY A 16 4.46 -13.62 -2.53
N ARG A 17 3.97 -13.69 -3.78
CA ARG A 17 4.65 -13.10 -4.96
C ARG A 17 4.55 -11.57 -5.01
N GLY A 18 3.58 -11.00 -4.28
CA GLY A 18 3.13 -9.64 -4.44
C GLY A 18 2.17 -9.26 -3.31
N GLU A 19 1.92 -7.96 -3.13
CA GLU A 19 0.88 -7.45 -2.23
C GLU A 19 -0.48 -7.97 -2.71
N LEU A 20 -0.79 -7.79 -4.00
CA LEU A 20 -2.04 -8.26 -4.61
C LEU A 20 -2.30 -9.75 -4.38
N HIS A 21 -1.27 -10.58 -4.43
CA HIS A 21 -1.40 -12.02 -4.19
C HIS A 21 -1.80 -12.33 -2.75
N LEU A 22 -1.29 -11.56 -1.78
CA LEU A 22 -1.69 -11.67 -0.37
C LEU A 22 -3.09 -11.07 -0.16
N THR A 23 -3.41 -9.93 -0.78
CA THR A 23 -4.75 -9.32 -0.73
C THR A 23 -5.83 -10.28 -1.22
N ILE A 24 -5.58 -11.00 -2.32
CA ILE A 24 -6.53 -11.99 -2.84
C ILE A 24 -6.74 -13.12 -1.82
N LEU A 25 -5.68 -13.65 -1.22
CA LEU A 25 -5.80 -14.68 -0.18
C LEU A 25 -6.63 -14.18 1.01
N ILE A 26 -6.29 -13.00 1.52
CA ILE A 26 -6.95 -12.40 2.67
C ILE A 26 -8.44 -12.18 2.39
N GLU A 27 -8.78 -11.63 1.22
CA GLU A 27 -10.16 -11.38 0.82
C GLU A 27 -10.94 -12.67 0.60
N THR A 28 -10.31 -13.71 0.05
CA THR A 28 -10.92 -15.04 -0.07
C THR A 28 -11.22 -15.62 1.31
N MET A 29 -10.27 -15.62 2.23
CA MET A 29 -10.47 -16.12 3.60
C MET A 29 -11.55 -15.33 4.34
N ARG A 30 -11.59 -14.00 4.17
CA ARG A 30 -12.65 -13.16 4.73
C ARG A 30 -14.04 -13.56 4.20
N ARG A 31 -14.15 -13.88 2.90
CA ARG A 31 -15.41 -14.36 2.29
C ARG A 31 -15.79 -15.77 2.73
N GLU A 32 -14.82 -16.58 3.12
CA GLU A 32 -15.03 -17.90 3.71
C GLU A 32 -15.40 -17.82 5.21
N GLY A 33 -15.38 -16.63 5.80
CA GLY A 33 -15.79 -16.39 7.19
C GLY A 33 -14.66 -16.50 8.22
N TYR A 34 -13.39 -16.50 7.79
CA TYR A 34 -12.26 -16.44 8.72
C TYR A 34 -12.11 -15.05 9.32
N GLU A 35 -11.76 -15.02 10.61
CA GLU A 35 -11.37 -13.82 11.34
C GLU A 35 -9.91 -13.93 11.77
N PHE A 36 -9.11 -12.93 11.40
CA PHE A 36 -7.69 -12.88 11.74
C PHE A 36 -7.16 -11.45 11.63
N CYS A 37 -6.05 -11.18 12.32
CA CYS A 37 -5.30 -9.94 12.19
C CYS A 37 -4.14 -10.14 11.21
N ILE A 38 -3.78 -9.07 10.49
CA ILE A 38 -2.59 -9.04 9.62
C ILE A 38 -1.62 -7.98 10.11
N SER A 39 -0.33 -8.27 10.04
CA SER A 39 0.71 -7.27 10.24
C SER A 39 0.86 -6.39 8.99
N ARG A 40 1.62 -5.29 9.11
CA ARG A 40 2.04 -4.52 7.95
C ARG A 40 2.81 -5.46 7.00
N PRO A 41 2.48 -5.48 5.69
CA PRO A 41 3.24 -6.27 4.74
C PRO A 41 4.67 -5.73 4.63
N GLU A 42 5.62 -6.64 4.52
CA GLU A 42 7.04 -6.32 4.39
C GLU A 42 7.61 -6.91 3.11
N VAL A 43 8.65 -6.27 2.59
CA VAL A 43 9.38 -6.75 1.43
C VAL A 43 10.48 -7.70 1.87
N LEU A 44 10.60 -8.83 1.16
CA LEU A 44 11.64 -9.81 1.43
C LEU A 44 12.99 -9.33 0.93
N ILE A 45 13.84 -8.89 1.85
CA ILE A 45 15.25 -8.60 1.60
C ILE A 45 16.02 -9.92 1.43
N LYS A 46 16.89 -9.97 0.43
CA LYS A 46 17.80 -11.10 0.18
C LYS A 46 19.24 -10.66 0.29
N GLU A 47 20.08 -11.52 0.84
CA GLU A 47 21.52 -11.34 0.77
C GLU A 47 22.05 -11.92 -0.54
N ILE A 48 22.75 -11.09 -1.32
CA ILE A 48 23.44 -11.50 -2.55
C ILE A 48 24.86 -10.95 -2.47
N ASN A 49 25.87 -11.85 -2.47
CA ASN A 49 27.28 -11.50 -2.31
C ASN A 49 27.57 -10.68 -1.03
N GLY A 50 26.95 -11.04 0.10
CA GLY A 50 27.13 -10.37 1.39
C GLY A 50 26.54 -8.95 1.46
N LYS A 51 25.65 -8.59 0.52
CA LYS A 51 24.97 -7.30 0.50
C LYS A 51 23.46 -7.48 0.48
N PRO A 52 22.69 -6.67 1.24
CA PRO A 52 21.24 -6.69 1.20
C PRO A 52 20.74 -6.18 -0.15
N HIS A 53 19.78 -6.91 -0.71
CA HIS A 53 19.10 -6.58 -1.94
C HIS A 53 17.59 -6.64 -1.74
N GLU A 54 16.88 -5.75 -2.39
CA GLU A 54 15.43 -5.69 -2.39
C GLU A 54 14.88 -5.88 -3.81
N PRO A 55 13.64 -6.39 -3.95
CA PRO A 55 12.99 -6.53 -5.24
C PRO A 55 12.64 -5.17 -5.81
N GLU A 56 12.95 -4.99 -7.09
CA GLU A 56 12.50 -3.90 -7.95
C GLU A 56 11.28 -4.36 -8.75
N GLU A 57 10.28 -3.50 -8.90
CA GLU A 57 9.13 -3.74 -9.77
C GLU A 57 9.21 -2.84 -11.00
N PHE A 58 8.87 -3.41 -12.17
CA PHE A 58 8.64 -2.66 -13.40
C PHE A 58 7.15 -2.35 -13.52
N VAL A 59 6.82 -1.08 -13.67
CA VAL A 59 5.45 -0.60 -13.70
C VAL A 59 5.15 0.08 -15.01
N ILE A 60 3.98 -0.27 -15.55
CA ILE A 60 3.41 0.31 -16.74
C ILE A 60 2.10 0.98 -16.34
N VAL A 61 1.97 2.26 -16.65
CA VAL A 61 0.77 3.03 -16.38
C VAL A 61 0.20 3.60 -17.66
N ASP A 62 -1.11 3.48 -17.81
CA ASP A 62 -1.90 4.22 -18.78
C ASP A 62 -2.81 5.18 -18.04
N ILE A 63 -2.74 6.46 -18.39
CA ILE A 63 -3.44 7.54 -17.69
C ILE A 63 -3.81 8.65 -18.68
N GLU A 64 -4.92 9.34 -18.42
CA GLU A 64 -5.23 10.58 -19.16
C GLU A 64 -4.16 11.65 -18.88
N GLU A 65 -3.77 12.39 -19.93
CA GLU A 65 -2.73 13.43 -19.85
C GLU A 65 -3.03 14.50 -18.79
N THR A 66 -4.31 14.75 -18.51
CA THR A 66 -4.79 15.70 -17.49
C THR A 66 -4.33 15.37 -16.07
N TYR A 67 -4.14 14.08 -15.74
CA TYR A 67 -3.71 13.62 -14.43
C TYR A 67 -2.19 13.41 -14.32
N LEU A 68 -1.47 13.48 -15.46
CA LEU A 68 -0.04 13.20 -15.56
C LEU A 68 0.77 14.04 -14.57
N ALA A 69 0.55 15.35 -14.53
CA ALA A 69 1.29 16.26 -13.67
C ALA A 69 1.07 15.97 -12.17
N MET A 70 -0.13 15.55 -11.79
CA MET A 70 -0.46 15.21 -10.40
C MET A 70 0.23 13.91 -9.97
N LEU A 71 0.22 12.91 -10.86
CA LEU A 71 0.90 11.64 -10.63
C LEU A 71 2.41 11.83 -10.49
N TRP A 72 3.02 12.68 -11.33
CA TRP A 72 4.46 12.98 -11.25
C TRP A 72 4.86 13.57 -9.92
N ARG A 73 4.07 14.50 -9.37
CA ARG A 73 4.34 15.12 -8.07
C ARG A 73 4.25 14.10 -6.93
N SER A 74 3.33 13.13 -7.01
CA SER A 74 3.25 12.04 -6.04
C SER A 74 4.51 11.17 -6.08
N TRP A 75 5.01 10.86 -7.29
CA TRP A 75 6.20 10.02 -7.49
C TRP A 75 7.54 10.75 -7.43
N GLU A 76 7.54 12.09 -7.35
CA GLU A 76 8.75 12.92 -7.34
C GLU A 76 9.72 12.55 -6.21
N LYS A 77 9.16 12.09 -5.08
CA LYS A 77 9.94 11.63 -3.92
C LYS A 77 10.81 10.40 -4.25
N GLU A 78 10.36 9.54 -5.14
CA GLU A 78 11.01 8.27 -5.47
C GLU A 78 11.98 8.36 -6.65
N LYS A 79 12.03 9.52 -7.33
CA LYS A 79 12.91 9.81 -8.49
C LYS A 79 13.07 8.64 -9.48
N PRO A 80 11.99 7.94 -9.90
CA PRO A 80 12.16 6.78 -10.74
C PRO A 80 12.59 7.19 -12.16
N LEU A 81 13.44 6.37 -12.80
CA LEU A 81 13.73 6.50 -14.22
C LEU A 81 12.45 6.22 -15.01
N CYS A 82 11.81 7.28 -15.50
CA CYS A 82 10.55 7.19 -16.24
C CYS A 82 10.78 7.36 -17.74
N LYS A 83 10.15 6.51 -18.53
CA LYS A 83 9.94 6.73 -19.97
C LYS A 83 8.47 6.99 -20.21
N THR A 84 8.18 8.02 -20.99
CA THR A 84 6.83 8.36 -21.41
C THR A 84 6.71 8.21 -22.91
N TRP A 85 5.52 7.84 -23.37
CA TRP A 85 5.18 7.87 -24.77
C TRP A 85 3.69 8.21 -24.93
N PRO A 86 3.33 8.99 -25.97
CA PRO A 86 1.92 9.27 -26.24
C PRO A 86 1.23 7.97 -26.70
N LYS A 87 0.00 7.75 -26.24
CA LYS A 87 -0.95 6.79 -26.81
C LYS A 87 -2.06 7.54 -27.57
N LYS A 88 -3.06 6.82 -28.07
CA LYS A 88 -4.22 7.40 -28.77
C LYS A 88 -5.19 8.00 -27.75
N LYS A 89 -5.94 9.04 -28.17
CA LYS A 89 -7.06 9.66 -27.41
C LYS A 89 -6.66 10.25 -26.05
N GLU A 90 -5.65 11.12 -26.00
CA GLU A 90 -5.25 11.86 -24.78
C GLU A 90 -4.80 10.97 -23.60
N ILE A 91 -4.43 9.72 -23.90
CA ILE A 91 -3.83 8.80 -22.95
C ILE A 91 -2.32 8.85 -23.12
N ALA A 92 -1.59 8.99 -22.02
CA ALA A 92 -0.16 8.82 -21.96
C ALA A 92 0.18 7.42 -21.41
N GLY A 93 1.16 6.77 -22.05
CA GLY A 93 1.80 5.58 -21.52
C GLY A 93 3.07 5.94 -20.76
N LEU A 94 3.27 5.29 -19.62
CA LEU A 94 4.43 5.46 -18.77
C LEU A 94 5.04 4.11 -18.47
N SER A 95 6.37 4.06 -18.39
CA SER A 95 7.06 2.98 -17.68
C SER A 95 8.07 3.51 -16.69
N LEU A 96 8.14 2.88 -15.53
CA LEU A 96 9.15 3.14 -14.52
C LEU A 96 9.57 1.85 -13.81
N SER A 97 10.79 1.86 -13.28
CA SER A 97 11.24 0.85 -12.31
C SER A 97 11.46 1.53 -10.96
N TYR A 98 11.02 0.89 -9.89
CA TYR A 98 11.25 1.38 -8.52
C TYR A 98 11.45 0.22 -7.53
N PRO A 99 12.16 0.46 -6.40
CA PRO A 99 12.24 -0.50 -5.30
C PRO A 99 10.85 -0.74 -4.70
N ARG A 100 10.45 -2.01 -4.57
CA ARG A 100 9.09 -2.41 -4.15
C ARG A 100 8.66 -1.84 -2.80
N VAL A 101 9.63 -1.52 -1.95
CA VAL A 101 9.42 -1.03 -0.59
C VAL A 101 8.77 0.37 -0.59
N ASP A 102 9.18 1.23 -1.50
CA ASP A 102 8.75 2.62 -1.55
C ASP A 102 7.28 2.73 -1.98
N TYR A 103 6.86 1.83 -2.88
CA TYR A 103 5.52 1.83 -3.47
C TYR A 103 4.46 1.02 -2.69
N LEU A 104 4.75 0.59 -1.45
CA LEU A 104 3.80 -0.20 -0.68
C LEU A 104 2.58 0.66 -0.28
N GLY A 105 1.39 0.33 -0.81
CA GLY A 105 0.13 1.04 -0.51
C GLY A 105 -0.24 2.20 -1.46
N SER A 106 0.64 2.61 -2.37
CA SER A 106 0.39 3.70 -3.33
C SER A 106 -0.62 3.35 -4.45
N GLY A 107 -1.05 2.09 -4.54
CA GLY A 107 -2.10 1.67 -5.47
C GLY A 107 -3.45 2.37 -5.20
N PHE A 108 -3.79 2.59 -3.93
CA PHE A 108 -4.99 3.34 -3.56
C PHE A 108 -4.86 4.83 -3.86
N GLU A 109 -3.68 5.40 -3.60
CA GLU A 109 -3.38 6.79 -3.95
C GLU A 109 -3.50 7.00 -5.46
N PHE A 110 -2.92 6.11 -6.26
CA PHE A 110 -3.04 6.13 -7.72
C PHE A 110 -4.51 6.19 -8.16
N LEU A 111 -5.34 5.24 -7.71
CA LEU A 111 -6.77 5.22 -8.06
C LEU A 111 -7.49 6.51 -7.64
N THR A 112 -7.12 7.08 -6.50
CA THR A 112 -7.70 8.34 -5.99
C THR A 112 -7.30 9.52 -6.88
N LEU A 113 -6.02 9.62 -7.24
CA LEU A 113 -5.49 10.69 -8.09
C LEU A 113 -6.07 10.64 -9.51
N THR A 114 -6.25 9.43 -10.06
CA THR A 114 -6.79 9.25 -11.42
C THR A 114 -8.32 9.13 -11.45
N LYS A 115 -9.00 9.28 -10.31
CA LYS A 115 -10.45 9.03 -10.19
C LYS A 115 -10.90 7.69 -10.78
N GLY A 116 -10.04 6.67 -10.67
CA GLY A 116 -10.28 5.33 -11.20
C GLY A 116 -10.15 5.15 -12.72
N THR A 117 -9.78 6.17 -13.51
CA THR A 117 -9.62 6.01 -14.96
C THR A 117 -8.25 5.48 -15.38
N GLY A 118 -7.24 5.57 -14.50
CA GLY A 118 -5.90 5.08 -14.73
C GLY A 118 -5.81 3.55 -14.64
N VAL A 119 -4.96 2.97 -15.50
CA VAL A 119 -4.62 1.54 -15.47
C VAL A 119 -3.17 1.41 -15.02
N LEU A 120 -2.94 0.63 -13.97
CA LEU A 120 -1.61 0.36 -13.44
C LEU A 120 -1.31 -1.13 -13.46
N ASN A 121 -0.20 -1.51 -14.09
CA ASN A 121 0.31 -2.86 -14.10
C ASN A 121 1.71 -2.87 -13.51
N ARG A 122 1.99 -3.85 -12.65
CA ARG A 122 3.30 -4.02 -12.01
C ARG A 122 3.76 -5.46 -12.12
N ILE A 123 5.05 -5.64 -12.37
CA ILE A 123 5.68 -6.95 -12.52
C ILE A 123 7.02 -6.93 -11.81
N PHE A 124 7.33 -7.99 -11.07
CA PHE A 124 8.67 -8.17 -10.52
C PHE A 124 9.72 -8.12 -11.63
N HIS A 125 10.75 -7.28 -11.48
CA HIS A 125 11.80 -7.13 -12.47
C HIS A 125 13.07 -7.89 -12.07
N LYS A 126 13.69 -7.52 -10.95
CA LYS A 126 14.93 -8.12 -10.44
C LYS A 126 15.18 -7.73 -8.99
N PHE A 127 16.25 -8.25 -8.39
CA PHE A 127 16.78 -7.77 -7.12
C PHE A 127 17.84 -6.69 -7.37
N ILE A 128 17.76 -5.59 -6.65
CA ILE A 128 18.71 -4.46 -6.69
C ILE A 128 19.31 -4.24 -5.29
N PRO A 129 20.51 -3.65 -5.18
CA PRO A 129 21.07 -3.29 -3.87
C PRO A 129 20.08 -2.42 -3.10
N HIS A 130 19.90 -2.71 -1.80
CA HIS A 130 18.94 -2.02 -0.96
C HIS A 130 19.15 -0.49 -0.98
N CYS A 131 18.09 0.25 -1.27
CA CYS A 131 18.13 1.68 -1.59
C CYS A 131 18.00 2.62 -0.38
N GLY A 132 17.76 2.11 0.83
CA GLY A 132 17.76 2.89 2.07
C GLY A 132 16.48 2.76 2.88
N GLU A 133 16.25 3.73 3.77
CA GLU A 133 15.13 3.72 4.71
C GLU A 133 13.81 4.21 4.10
N ILE A 134 12.74 3.58 4.55
CA ILE A 134 11.36 3.77 4.06
C ILE A 134 10.77 5.03 4.70
N ALA A 135 10.03 5.82 3.92
CA ALA A 135 9.21 6.89 4.47
C ALA A 135 8.19 6.35 5.48
N GLN A 136 8.31 6.78 6.74
CA GLN A 136 7.33 6.46 7.77
C GLN A 136 6.07 7.31 7.61
N ARG A 137 4.96 6.82 8.18
CA ARG A 137 3.70 7.57 8.21
C ARG A 137 3.91 8.91 8.92
N ILE A 138 3.51 10.00 8.27
CA ILE A 138 3.66 11.37 8.80
C ILE A 138 2.62 11.67 9.89
N ASN A 139 1.41 11.09 9.77
CA ASN A 139 0.29 11.38 10.66
C ASN A 139 0.17 10.36 11.80
N GLY A 140 -0.21 10.82 12.99
CA GLY A 140 -0.61 9.94 14.09
C GLY A 140 -1.94 9.22 13.85
N VAL A 141 -2.40 8.47 14.86
CA VAL A 141 -3.71 7.81 14.91
C VAL A 141 -4.48 8.26 16.14
N LEU A 142 -5.82 8.31 16.04
CA LEU A 142 -6.70 8.52 17.17
C LEU A 142 -7.10 7.13 17.71
N ILE A 143 -6.78 6.86 18.98
CA ILE A 143 -7.02 5.57 19.65
C ILE A 143 -8.19 5.71 20.61
N ALA A 144 -9.10 4.74 20.60
CA ALA A 144 -10.20 4.70 21.57
C ALA A 144 -9.66 4.35 22.96
N LEU A 145 -10.01 5.16 23.95
CA LEU A 145 -9.54 4.95 25.33
C LEU A 145 -10.35 3.88 26.07
N GLU A 146 -11.63 3.71 25.71
CA GLU A 146 -12.54 2.78 26.37
C GLU A 146 -13.43 2.08 25.34
N ASN A 147 -13.94 0.92 25.73
CA ASN A 147 -14.96 0.19 24.98
C ASN A 147 -16.30 0.91 25.11
N GLY A 148 -16.93 1.26 23.98
CA GLY A 148 -18.23 1.92 24.05
C GLY A 148 -18.78 2.37 22.70
N SER A 149 -20.04 2.79 22.70
CA SER A 149 -20.66 3.44 21.55
C SER A 149 -20.29 4.92 21.53
N THR A 150 -19.84 5.42 20.38
CA THR A 150 -19.57 6.86 20.23
C THR A 150 -20.85 7.68 20.16
N THR A 151 -20.84 8.85 20.81
CA THR A 151 -21.88 9.86 20.64
C THR A 151 -21.45 10.91 19.62
N GLY A 152 -22.41 11.55 18.93
CA GLY A 152 -22.12 12.65 18.01
C GLY A 152 -21.37 13.81 18.69
N PHE A 153 -21.65 14.07 19.98
CA PHE A 153 -20.97 15.09 20.77
C PHE A 153 -19.47 14.78 20.96
N SER A 154 -19.13 13.52 21.27
CA SER A 154 -17.74 13.08 21.42
C SER A 154 -16.95 13.20 20.11
N LEU A 155 -17.57 12.83 18.99
CA LEU A 155 -16.93 12.88 17.67
C LEU A 155 -16.78 14.31 17.15
N PHE A 156 -17.74 15.20 17.44
CA PHE A 156 -17.72 16.59 16.94
C PHE A 156 -16.47 17.35 17.37
N ASN A 157 -16.04 17.21 18.62
CA ASN A 157 -14.83 17.88 19.12
C ASN A 157 -13.53 17.23 18.61
N LEU A 158 -13.57 15.94 18.29
CA LEU A 158 -12.41 15.18 17.83
C LEU A 158 -12.18 15.34 16.31
N GLN A 159 -13.20 15.72 15.54
CA GLN A 159 -13.10 15.85 14.07
C GLN A 159 -12.12 16.95 13.65
N GLU A 160 -11.90 17.95 14.49
CA GLU A 160 -10.90 19.00 14.26
C GLU A 160 -9.46 18.46 14.34
N ARG A 161 -9.26 17.29 14.96
CA ARG A 161 -7.96 16.68 15.21
C ARG A 161 -7.60 15.57 14.22
N GLY A 162 -8.52 15.16 13.35
CA GLY A 162 -8.25 14.13 12.35
C GLY A 162 -9.50 13.62 11.65
N THR A 163 -9.29 12.70 10.71
CA THR A 163 -10.35 12.04 9.96
C THR A 163 -10.72 10.71 10.63
N PHE A 164 -12.02 10.47 10.83
CA PHE A 164 -12.51 9.21 11.41
C PHE A 164 -12.71 8.12 10.36
N PHE A 165 -12.63 6.86 10.81
CA PHE A 165 -12.87 5.67 9.97
C PHE A 165 -14.31 5.13 10.07
N GLY A 166 -15.16 5.69 10.93
CA GLY A 166 -16.51 5.18 11.16
C GLY A 166 -17.51 6.27 11.55
N ASP A 167 -18.80 5.93 11.41
CA ASP A 167 -19.92 6.83 11.71
C ASP A 167 -20.30 6.81 13.21
N GLN A 168 -21.30 7.62 13.54
CA GLN A 168 -21.94 7.66 14.86
C GLN A 168 -22.51 6.28 15.24
N GLU A 169 -22.65 6.04 16.55
CA GLU A 169 -23.24 4.80 17.12
C GLU A 169 -22.46 3.50 16.88
N LYS A 170 -21.28 3.55 16.24
CA LYS A 170 -20.37 2.40 16.20
C LYS A 170 -19.79 2.11 17.58
N LYS A 171 -19.68 0.81 17.88
CA LYS A 171 -18.92 0.33 19.04
C LYS A 171 -17.44 0.36 18.70
N TYR A 172 -16.69 1.15 19.43
CA TYR A 172 -15.24 1.15 19.39
C TYR A 172 -14.72 0.32 20.55
N ILE A 173 -13.61 -0.37 20.30
CA ILE A 173 -12.90 -1.19 21.28
C ILE A 173 -11.61 -0.45 21.60
N GLN A 174 -11.22 -0.44 22.86
CA GLN A 174 -9.97 0.11 23.34
C GLN A 174 -8.79 -0.58 22.65
N GLY A 175 -7.95 0.19 21.95
CA GLY A 175 -6.82 -0.33 21.17
C GLY A 175 -6.28 0.65 20.13
#